data_AF-A0A7C2ETA5-F1
#
_entry.id   AF-A0A7C2ETA5-F1
#
_cell.length_a   1.000
_cell.length_b   1.000
_cell.length_c   1.000
_cell.angle_alpha   90.00
_cell.angle_beta   90.00
_cell.angle_gamma   90.00
#
_symmetry.space_group_name_H-M   'P 1'
#
loop_
_entity.id
_entity.type
_entity.pdbx_description
1 polymer ?
#
loop_
_entity_poly.entity_id
_entity_poly.type
_entity_poly.pdbx_seq_one_letter_code
_entity_poly.pdbx_strand_id
1 'polypeptide(L)'
;PTYWFLASLGIVISVGLFRLGSGGDEGPWRVLPERDVAPGTFLVLRAFSAGCVALTGIEAVANCVQAFKPPEARNAGITLGWMAAILGFLFLSLSFLTDAFHLLPREGETLVSQLARQVLGPGPLYLMVQAATMVILLLAANTCYAGFPMLASLLAKDRFLPRQLANLGDRLVYSNGILFLSGLSIFLLVAFQGDTHSLLPLYAFGVFLSFTLSQLGMVLRWAGLRGRHWIHHAAVNTVGATVTAVVMSVVGITRFSEGAWMVIIVIPILVLGFLTVRRHYETLARQLSLDGFVPPKLGRHPVVVLVAGLHRGVVTALTYAKAISPNVTAITVDIDPTATSRLRMQWQEWAPDVPLIVLDSPYRSVLLPVLNYIDQMEKQREGAYVTIILPEFIPARWWQHLLHNQTALLIKGALLFRRGKLVMSIPYHLEQ
;
A
#
# COMPACT_ATOMS: atom_id res chain seq x y z
N PRO A 1 3.68 -18.86 -19.08
CA PRO A 1 4.74 -17.82 -19.24
C PRO A 1 6.16 -18.32 -18.97
N THR A 2 6.46 -18.75 -17.74
CA THR A 2 7.82 -19.14 -17.33
C THR A 2 8.37 -20.29 -18.16
N TYR A 3 7.61 -21.38 -18.33
CA TYR A 3 8.03 -22.50 -19.18
C TYR A 3 8.28 -22.10 -20.63
N TRP A 4 7.48 -21.19 -21.18
CA TRP A 4 7.66 -20.69 -22.54
C TRP A 4 8.93 -19.86 -22.67
N PHE A 5 9.22 -18.99 -21.70
CA PHE A 5 10.47 -18.24 -21.63
C PHE A 5 11.68 -19.18 -21.53
N LEU A 6 11.66 -20.15 -20.62
CA LEU A 6 12.73 -21.15 -20.47
C LEU A 6 12.95 -21.94 -21.75
N ALA A 7 11.88 -22.40 -22.42
CA ALA A 7 11.99 -23.11 -23.69
C ALA A 7 12.56 -22.21 -24.80
N SER A 8 12.12 -20.96 -24.88
CA SER A 8 12.60 -20.00 -25.88
C SER A 8 14.10 -19.69 -25.73
N LEU A 9 14.58 -19.49 -24.49
CA LEU A 9 16.00 -19.31 -24.22
C LEU A 9 16.78 -20.60 -24.41
N GLY A 10 16.20 -21.75 -24.07
CA GLY A 10 16.78 -23.06 -24.36
C GLY A 10 17.08 -23.23 -25.85
N ILE A 11 16.14 -22.83 -26.72
CA ILE A 11 16.34 -22.84 -28.18
C ILE A 11 17.49 -21.91 -28.58
N VAL A 12 17.52 -20.67 -28.08
CA VAL A 12 18.63 -19.73 -28.37
C VAL A 12 19.97 -20.33 -27.93
N ILE A 13 20.04 -20.91 -26.74
CA ILE A 13 21.27 -21.51 -26.21
C ILE A 13 21.71 -22.70 -27.05
N SER A 14 20.81 -23.65 -27.32
CA SER A 14 21.13 -24.85 -28.09
C SER A 14 21.55 -24.54 -29.52
N VAL A 15 20.84 -23.64 -30.22
CA VAL A 15 21.19 -23.23 -31.59
C VAL A 15 22.48 -22.40 -31.60
N GLY A 16 22.69 -21.54 -30.60
CA GLY A 16 23.91 -20.75 -30.46
C GLY A 16 25.15 -21.63 -30.29
N LEU A 17 25.08 -22.61 -29.38
CA LEU A 17 26.16 -23.58 -29.18
C LEU A 17 26.40 -24.44 -30.43
N PHE A 18 25.33 -24.86 -31.13
CA PHE A 18 25.45 -25.59 -32.38
C PHE A 18 26.16 -24.76 -33.46
N ARG A 19 25.81 -23.48 -33.61
CA ARG A 19 26.44 -22.58 -34.59
C ARG A 19 27.94 -22.40 -34.32
N LEU A 20 28.31 -22.18 -33.05
CA LEU A 20 29.71 -22.10 -32.63
C LEU A 20 30.47 -23.39 -32.97
N GLY A 21 29.88 -24.56 -32.69
CA GLY A 21 30.50 -25.85 -33.01
C GLY A 21 30.59 -26.16 -34.50
N SER A 22 29.69 -25.60 -35.33
CA SER A 22 29.67 -25.80 -36.79
C SER A 22 30.54 -24.82 -37.58
N GLY A 23 31.24 -23.89 -36.91
CA GLY A 23 32.04 -22.85 -37.57
C GLY A 23 31.19 -21.76 -38.25
N GLY A 24 29.97 -21.51 -37.77
CA GLY A 24 29.11 -20.47 -38.31
C GLY A 24 29.65 -19.06 -37.99
N ASP A 25 29.56 -18.16 -38.98
CA ASP A 25 30.14 -16.80 -38.98
C ASP A 25 30.07 -16.08 -37.62
N GLU A 26 31.25 -15.82 -37.08
CA GLU A 26 31.51 -14.80 -36.06
C GLU A 26 31.13 -13.44 -36.69
N GLY A 27 30.14 -12.75 -36.12
CA GLY A 27 29.54 -11.56 -36.75
C GLY A 27 30.53 -10.45 -37.11
N PRO A 28 30.11 -9.43 -37.89
CA PRO A 28 31.00 -8.43 -38.45
C PRO A 28 31.69 -7.60 -37.34
N TRP A 29 33.03 -7.69 -37.36
CA TRP A 29 33.97 -7.22 -36.35
C TRP A 29 33.93 -5.72 -36.03
N ARG A 30 34.11 -5.41 -34.74
CA ARG A 30 34.98 -4.31 -34.29
C ARG A 30 35.89 -4.88 -33.21
N VAL A 31 37.11 -5.26 -33.58
CA VAL A 31 38.19 -5.55 -32.64
C VAL A 31 38.41 -4.25 -31.87
N LEU A 32 37.97 -4.20 -30.61
CA LEU A 32 38.39 -3.14 -29.71
C LEU A 32 39.90 -3.34 -29.51
N PRO A 33 40.73 -2.28 -29.62
CA PRO A 33 42.16 -2.42 -29.39
C PRO A 33 42.39 -3.06 -28.02
N GLU A 34 43.18 -4.13 -27.98
CA GLU A 34 43.65 -4.73 -26.74
C GLU A 34 44.27 -3.62 -25.89
N ARG A 35 43.61 -3.29 -24.78
CA ARG A 35 44.26 -2.52 -23.72
C ARG A 35 44.95 -3.53 -22.83
N ASP A 36 46.27 -3.57 -22.88
CA ASP A 36 47.17 -4.32 -21.97
C ASP A 36 47.09 -3.89 -20.49
N VAL A 37 46.07 -3.11 -20.12
CA VAL A 37 45.89 -2.64 -18.75
C VAL A 37 44.96 -3.60 -18.04
N ALA A 38 45.52 -4.41 -17.14
CA ALA A 38 44.73 -5.25 -16.25
C ALA A 38 43.67 -4.38 -15.54
N PRO A 39 42.38 -4.75 -15.61
CA PRO A 39 41.34 -3.98 -14.95
C PRO A 39 41.65 -3.94 -13.44
N GLY A 40 41.68 -2.73 -12.87
CA GLY A 40 41.91 -2.59 -11.44
C GLY A 40 40.87 -3.36 -10.63
N THR A 41 41.23 -3.87 -9.45
CA THR A 41 40.36 -4.67 -8.58
C THR A 41 38.99 -4.04 -8.36
N PHE A 42 38.93 -2.71 -8.26
CA PHE A 42 37.68 -1.97 -8.14
C PHE A 42 36.74 -2.11 -9.35
N LEU A 43 37.28 -2.14 -10.58
CA LEU A 43 36.49 -2.32 -11.80
C LEU A 43 35.88 -3.72 -11.86
N VAL A 44 36.67 -4.73 -11.47
CA VAL A 44 36.18 -6.12 -11.35
C VAL A 44 35.07 -6.22 -10.29
N LEU A 45 35.26 -5.60 -9.13
CA LEU A 45 34.24 -5.56 -8.08
C LEU A 45 32.98 -4.82 -8.52
N ARG A 46 33.10 -3.75 -9.30
CA ARG A 46 31.96 -3.01 -9.88
C ARG A 46 31.19 -3.89 -10.88
N ALA A 47 31.89 -4.58 -11.77
CA ALA A 47 31.28 -5.50 -12.73
C ALA A 47 30.59 -6.67 -12.02
N PHE A 48 31.27 -7.27 -11.03
CA PHE A 48 30.71 -8.33 -10.18
C PHE A 48 29.44 -7.87 -9.48
N SER A 49 29.48 -6.71 -8.83
CA SER A 49 28.34 -6.18 -8.07
C SER A 49 27.14 -5.86 -8.96
N ALA A 50 27.36 -5.35 -10.19
CA ALA A 50 26.31 -5.17 -11.17
C ALA A 50 25.72 -6.51 -11.65
N GLY A 51 26.55 -7.52 -11.85
CA GLY A 51 26.13 -8.88 -12.21
C GLY A 51 25.33 -9.58 -11.11
N CYS A 52 25.64 -9.33 -9.82
CA CYS A 52 24.90 -9.92 -8.70
C CYS A 52 23.40 -9.53 -8.68
N VAL A 53 23.01 -8.44 -9.35
CA VAL A 53 21.59 -8.07 -9.51
C VAL A 53 20.80 -9.15 -10.27
N ALA A 54 21.44 -9.94 -11.13
CA ALA A 54 20.77 -11.03 -11.85
C ALA A 54 20.28 -12.17 -10.93
N LEU A 55 20.85 -12.30 -9.73
CA LEU A 55 20.46 -13.31 -8.73
C LEU A 55 19.31 -12.85 -7.83
N THR A 56 18.85 -11.62 -8.00
CA THR A 56 17.70 -11.10 -7.29
C THR A 56 16.42 -11.82 -7.75
N GLY A 57 15.49 -12.05 -6.83
CA GLY A 57 14.30 -12.88 -7.08
C GLY A 57 14.28 -14.22 -6.35
N ILE A 58 15.42 -14.70 -5.82
CA ILE A 58 15.44 -15.84 -4.89
C ILE A 58 14.59 -15.57 -3.61
N GLU A 59 14.46 -14.30 -3.24
CA GLU A 59 13.62 -13.82 -2.14
C GLU A 59 12.14 -14.12 -2.33
N ALA A 60 11.66 -14.20 -3.58
CA ALA A 60 10.24 -14.43 -3.84
C ALA A 60 9.80 -15.79 -3.29
N VAL A 61 10.65 -16.82 -3.39
CA VAL A 61 10.39 -18.14 -2.82
C VAL A 61 10.52 -18.09 -1.30
N ALA A 62 11.55 -17.44 -0.77
CA ALA A 62 11.79 -17.32 0.67
C ALA A 62 10.65 -16.59 1.41
N ASN A 63 10.06 -15.57 0.79
CA ASN A 63 8.95 -14.80 1.35
C ASN A 63 7.60 -15.56 1.28
N CYS A 64 7.50 -16.57 0.44
CA CYS A 64 6.26 -17.32 0.18
C CYS A 64 6.32 -18.76 0.70
N VAL A 65 7.22 -19.09 1.63
CA VAL A 65 7.36 -20.45 2.20
C VAL A 65 6.03 -20.97 2.76
N GLN A 66 5.24 -20.09 3.39
CA GLN A 66 3.94 -20.44 3.98
C GLN A 66 2.89 -20.86 2.94
N ALA A 67 3.10 -20.56 1.65
CA ALA A 67 2.19 -20.95 0.58
C ALA A 67 2.48 -22.36 0.02
N PHE A 68 3.60 -22.99 0.41
CA PHE A 68 3.94 -24.34 -0.04
C PHE A 68 3.10 -25.39 0.69
N LYS A 69 2.87 -26.54 0.04
CA LYS A 69 2.24 -27.70 0.70
C LYS A 69 3.18 -28.27 1.77
N PRO A 70 2.66 -28.78 2.91
CA PRO A 70 3.46 -29.47 3.90
C PRO A 70 4.18 -30.69 3.31
N PRO A 71 5.45 -30.97 3.68
CA PRO A 71 6.33 -30.15 4.54
C PRO A 71 6.89 -28.92 3.81
N GLU A 72 6.54 -27.72 4.30
CA GLU A 72 6.74 -26.45 3.58
C GLU A 72 8.22 -26.15 3.38
N ALA A 73 9.04 -26.27 4.44
CA ALA A 73 10.46 -25.95 4.41
C ALA A 73 11.24 -26.82 3.40
N ARG A 74 10.91 -28.11 3.32
CA ARG A 74 11.56 -29.04 2.38
C ARG A 74 11.18 -28.72 0.94
N ASN A 75 9.90 -28.51 0.68
CA ASN A 75 9.39 -28.23 -0.67
C ASN A 75 9.91 -26.86 -1.18
N ALA A 76 9.92 -25.85 -0.32
CA ALA A 76 10.51 -24.55 -0.63
C ALA A 76 12.02 -24.67 -0.91
N GLY A 77 12.76 -25.42 -0.10
CA GLY A 77 14.20 -25.66 -0.30
C GLY A 77 14.53 -26.35 -1.63
N ILE A 78 13.78 -27.40 -2.00
CA ILE A 78 13.92 -28.08 -3.29
C ILE A 78 13.65 -27.12 -4.45
N THR A 79 12.59 -26.31 -4.32
CA THR A 79 12.21 -25.33 -5.35
C THR A 79 13.29 -24.25 -5.52
N LEU A 80 13.84 -23.75 -4.42
CA LEU A 80 14.95 -22.79 -4.43
C LEU A 80 16.19 -23.38 -5.12
N GLY A 81 16.51 -24.64 -4.86
CA GLY A 81 17.62 -25.36 -5.48
C GLY A 81 17.47 -25.46 -7.00
N TRP A 82 16.30 -25.90 -7.49
CA TRP A 82 16.01 -25.94 -8.93
C TRP A 82 16.07 -24.57 -9.59
N MET A 83 15.50 -23.56 -8.94
CA MET A 83 15.51 -22.19 -9.45
C MET A 83 16.94 -21.64 -9.55
N ALA A 84 17.78 -21.87 -8.54
CA ALA A 84 19.18 -21.47 -8.56
C ALA A 84 19.97 -22.20 -9.67
N ALA A 85 19.72 -23.50 -9.87
CA ALA A 85 20.35 -24.27 -10.94
C ALA A 85 19.95 -23.77 -12.34
N ILE A 86 18.66 -23.54 -12.58
CA ILE A 86 18.15 -23.03 -13.86
C ILE A 86 18.69 -21.62 -14.13
N LEU A 87 18.62 -20.73 -13.13
CA LEU A 87 19.11 -19.36 -13.26
C LEU A 87 20.61 -19.34 -13.52
N GLY A 88 21.39 -20.13 -12.78
CA GLY A 88 22.83 -20.26 -12.98
C GLY A 88 23.17 -20.80 -14.37
N PHE A 89 22.48 -21.85 -14.84
CA PHE A 89 22.66 -22.40 -16.18
C PHE A 89 22.37 -21.36 -17.27
N LEU A 90 21.23 -20.66 -17.19
CA LEU A 90 20.86 -19.64 -18.16
C LEU A 90 21.84 -18.46 -18.16
N PHE A 91 22.19 -17.97 -16.97
CA PHE A 91 23.10 -16.82 -16.83
C PHE A 91 24.49 -17.14 -17.39
N LEU A 92 25.06 -18.30 -17.05
CA LEU A 92 26.36 -18.73 -17.55
C LEU A 92 26.33 -18.98 -19.06
N SER A 93 25.29 -19.66 -19.57
CA SER A 93 25.17 -19.97 -21.01
C SER A 93 25.00 -18.70 -21.84
N LEU A 94 24.15 -17.76 -21.41
CA LEU A 94 23.97 -16.49 -22.10
C LEU A 94 25.24 -15.65 -22.06
N SER A 95 25.92 -15.56 -20.90
CA SER A 95 27.18 -14.82 -20.75
C SER A 95 28.26 -15.39 -21.67
N PHE A 96 28.40 -16.71 -21.70
CA PHE A 96 29.34 -17.41 -22.59
C PHE A 96 29.03 -17.13 -24.06
N LEU A 97 27.77 -17.25 -24.48
CA LEU A 97 27.40 -16.99 -25.87
C LEU A 97 27.55 -15.52 -26.26
N THR A 98 27.24 -14.57 -25.36
CA THR A 98 27.45 -13.14 -25.64
C THR A 98 28.92 -12.81 -25.83
N ASP A 99 29.81 -13.45 -25.06
CA ASP A 99 31.26 -13.29 -25.18
C ASP A 99 31.78 -13.95 -26.47
N ALA A 100 31.38 -15.20 -26.73
CA ALA A 100 31.77 -15.96 -27.92
C ALA A 100 31.30 -15.33 -29.25
N PHE A 101 30.13 -14.67 -29.25
CA PHE A 101 29.65 -13.91 -30.40
C PHE A 101 30.07 -12.42 -30.38
N HIS A 102 30.93 -12.02 -29.44
CA HIS A 102 31.47 -10.66 -29.30
C HIS A 102 30.38 -9.56 -29.31
N LEU A 103 29.28 -9.80 -28.61
CA LEU A 103 28.14 -8.88 -28.59
C LEU A 103 28.44 -7.64 -27.73
N LEU A 104 28.52 -6.48 -28.36
CA LEU A 104 28.68 -5.20 -27.68
C LEU A 104 27.32 -4.58 -27.33
N PRO A 105 27.16 -3.97 -26.13
CA PRO A 105 25.94 -3.24 -25.77
C PRO A 105 25.58 -2.18 -26.83
N ARG A 106 24.31 -2.16 -27.24
CA ARG A 106 23.75 -1.15 -28.16
C ARG A 106 22.60 -0.44 -27.48
N GLU A 107 22.53 0.88 -27.64
CA GLU A 107 21.42 1.66 -27.12
C GLU A 107 20.10 1.24 -27.81
N GLY A 108 19.04 1.08 -27.01
CA GLY A 108 17.71 0.71 -27.51
C GLY A 108 17.48 -0.79 -27.76
N GLU A 109 18.48 -1.67 -27.55
CA GLU A 109 18.31 -3.12 -27.74
C GLU A 109 18.97 -3.94 -26.61
N THR A 110 18.19 -4.85 -25.99
CA THR A 110 18.69 -5.71 -24.91
C THR A 110 19.69 -6.76 -25.43
N LEU A 111 20.65 -7.18 -24.60
CA LEU A 111 21.62 -8.22 -24.97
C LEU A 111 20.95 -9.54 -25.38
N VAL A 112 19.86 -9.92 -24.70
CA VAL A 112 19.06 -11.11 -25.07
C VAL A 112 18.46 -10.98 -26.47
N SER A 113 18.00 -9.78 -26.83
CA SER A 113 17.50 -9.47 -28.18
C SER A 113 18.59 -9.59 -29.23
N GLN A 114 19.75 -8.98 -28.97
CA GLN A 114 20.89 -9.03 -29.88
C GLN A 114 21.35 -10.48 -30.11
N LEU A 115 21.49 -11.26 -29.04
CA LEU A 115 21.88 -12.66 -29.12
C LEU A 115 20.84 -13.49 -29.88
N ALA A 116 19.55 -13.34 -29.56
CA ALA A 116 18.50 -14.06 -30.26
C ALA A 116 18.46 -13.70 -31.76
N ARG A 117 18.69 -12.44 -32.13
CA ARG A 117 18.75 -12.01 -33.52
C ARG A 117 19.98 -12.58 -34.24
N GLN A 118 21.13 -12.58 -33.59
CA GLN A 118 22.37 -13.14 -34.16
C GLN A 118 22.25 -14.65 -34.38
N VAL A 119 21.67 -15.36 -33.42
CA VAL A 119 21.58 -16.83 -33.44
C VAL A 119 20.41 -17.34 -34.29
N LEU A 120 19.25 -16.69 -34.25
CA LEU A 120 18.03 -17.18 -34.91
C LEU A 120 17.68 -16.40 -36.19
N GLY A 121 18.32 -15.25 -36.42
CA GLY A 121 17.97 -14.32 -37.49
C GLY A 121 16.70 -13.50 -37.18
N PRO A 122 16.44 -12.44 -37.96
CA PRO A 122 15.17 -11.73 -37.88
C PRO A 122 14.04 -12.63 -38.41
N GLY A 123 13.06 -12.96 -37.57
CA GLY A 123 11.96 -13.84 -37.97
C GLY A 123 11.04 -14.25 -36.82
N PRO A 124 10.13 -15.22 -37.05
CA PRO A 124 9.15 -15.65 -36.06
C PRO A 124 9.76 -16.16 -34.75
N LEU A 125 10.89 -16.87 -34.82
CA LEU A 125 11.59 -17.39 -33.64
C LEU A 125 12.19 -16.26 -32.79
N TYR A 126 12.75 -15.22 -33.42
CA TYR A 126 13.22 -14.03 -32.71
C TYR A 126 12.06 -13.29 -32.03
N LEU A 127 10.93 -13.09 -32.74
CA LEU A 127 9.74 -12.45 -32.16
C LEU A 127 9.14 -13.27 -31.01
N MET A 128 9.20 -14.60 -31.09
CA MET A 128 8.80 -15.49 -30.01
C MET A 128 9.65 -15.25 -28.75
N VAL A 129 10.97 -15.11 -28.88
CA VAL A 129 11.86 -14.80 -27.74
C VAL A 129 11.54 -13.42 -27.15
N GLN A 130 11.30 -12.41 -27.99
CA GLN A 130 10.92 -11.07 -27.52
C GLN A 130 9.58 -11.09 -26.77
N ALA A 131 8.57 -11.76 -27.32
CA ALA A 131 7.26 -11.89 -26.70
C ALA A 131 7.35 -12.68 -25.38
N ALA A 132 8.12 -13.77 -25.34
CA ALA A 132 8.35 -14.52 -24.12
C ALA A 132 9.05 -13.68 -23.04
N THR A 133 10.03 -12.87 -23.44
CA THR A 133 10.75 -11.93 -22.55
C THR A 133 9.82 -10.85 -22.01
N MET A 134 8.97 -10.26 -22.86
CA MET A 134 7.96 -9.29 -22.43
C MET A 134 6.99 -9.90 -21.40
N VAL A 135 6.45 -11.08 -21.69
CA VAL A 135 5.45 -11.73 -20.82
C VAL A 135 6.06 -12.17 -19.49
N ILE A 136 7.33 -12.62 -19.44
CA ILE A 136 7.97 -12.96 -18.17
C ILE A 136 8.25 -11.73 -17.32
N LEU A 137 8.60 -10.58 -17.92
CA LEU A 137 8.77 -9.31 -17.19
C LEU A 137 7.44 -8.80 -16.62
N LEU A 138 6.33 -8.93 -17.36
CA LEU A 138 4.99 -8.65 -16.84
C LEU A 138 4.62 -9.56 -15.66
N LEU A 139 4.98 -10.85 -15.73
CA LEU A 139 4.75 -11.78 -14.63
C LEU A 139 5.62 -11.48 -13.41
N ALA A 140 6.85 -11.00 -13.61
CA ALA A 140 7.72 -10.54 -12.53
C ALA A 140 7.08 -9.38 -11.76
N ALA A 141 6.52 -8.39 -12.47
CA ALA A 141 5.77 -7.30 -11.84
C ALA A 141 4.56 -7.81 -11.03
N ASN A 142 3.81 -8.77 -11.56
CA ASN A 142 2.69 -9.40 -10.84
C ASN A 142 3.14 -10.10 -9.54
N THR A 143 4.39 -10.55 -9.45
CA THR A 143 4.92 -11.21 -8.25
C THR A 143 5.05 -10.22 -7.09
N CYS A 144 5.41 -8.96 -7.37
CA CYS A 144 5.41 -7.89 -6.37
C CYS A 144 4.00 -7.61 -5.83
N TYR A 145 2.98 -7.68 -6.67
CA TYR A 145 1.57 -7.53 -6.28
C TYR A 145 1.03 -8.68 -5.44
N ALA A 146 1.64 -9.87 -5.49
CA ALA A 146 1.35 -10.95 -4.57
C ALA A 146 2.12 -10.80 -3.24
N GLY A 147 3.40 -10.39 -3.29
CA GLY A 147 4.28 -10.35 -2.12
C GLY A 147 4.07 -9.14 -1.21
N PHE A 148 4.00 -7.93 -1.78
CA PHE A 148 3.95 -6.69 -0.99
C PHE A 148 2.72 -6.60 -0.08
N PRO A 149 1.48 -6.90 -0.53
CA PRO A 149 0.32 -6.76 0.35
C PRO A 149 0.37 -7.69 1.55
N MET A 150 0.95 -8.89 1.40
CA MET A 150 1.19 -9.81 2.50
C MET A 150 2.18 -9.22 3.51
N LEU A 151 3.33 -8.69 3.06
CA LEU A 151 4.30 -8.04 3.94
C LEU A 151 3.71 -6.82 4.66
N ALA A 152 3.02 -5.95 3.92
CA ALA A 152 2.35 -4.77 4.50
C ALA A 152 1.32 -5.17 5.56
N SER A 153 0.58 -6.27 5.34
CA SER A 153 -0.39 -6.77 6.31
C SER A 153 0.25 -7.25 7.61
N LEU A 154 1.44 -7.89 7.54
CA LEU A 154 2.18 -8.34 8.71
C LEU A 154 2.65 -7.14 9.54
N LEU A 155 3.27 -6.15 8.91
CA LEU A 155 3.70 -4.93 9.59
C LEU A 155 2.51 -4.12 10.17
N ALA A 156 1.37 -4.12 9.49
CA ALA A 156 0.17 -3.45 9.97
C ALA A 156 -0.45 -4.15 11.18
N LYS A 157 -0.42 -5.49 11.24
CA LYS A 157 -0.82 -6.26 12.43
C LYS A 157 0.06 -5.93 13.64
N ASP A 158 1.36 -5.75 13.40
CA ASP A 158 2.33 -5.32 14.42
C ASP A 158 2.29 -3.80 14.71
N ARG A 159 1.31 -3.07 14.16
CA ARG A 159 1.04 -1.64 14.40
C ARG A 159 2.13 -0.68 13.90
N PHE A 160 2.98 -1.12 12.98
CA PHE A 160 3.96 -0.25 12.30
C PHE A 160 3.40 0.45 11.05
N LEU A 161 2.29 -0.05 10.52
CA LEU A 161 1.57 0.51 9.38
C LEU A 161 0.09 0.77 9.73
N PRO A 162 -0.63 1.61 8.94
CA PRO A 162 -2.06 1.82 9.12
C PRO A 162 -2.84 0.51 9.16
N ARG A 163 -3.73 0.35 10.15
CA ARG A 163 -4.53 -0.88 10.34
C ARG A 163 -5.33 -1.30 9.10
N GLN A 164 -5.69 -0.35 8.23
CA GLN A 164 -6.40 -0.62 6.98
C GLN A 164 -5.64 -1.57 6.04
N LEU A 165 -4.30 -1.62 6.12
CA LEU A 165 -3.48 -2.55 5.32
C LEU A 165 -3.50 -3.99 5.85
N ALA A 166 -3.92 -4.21 7.11
CA ALA A 166 -4.10 -5.55 7.68
C ALA A 166 -5.46 -6.17 7.31
N ASN A 167 -6.40 -5.37 6.82
CA ASN A 167 -7.75 -5.83 6.53
C ASN A 167 -7.76 -6.64 5.22
N LEU A 168 -8.33 -7.85 5.29
CA LEU A 168 -8.68 -8.64 4.13
C LEU A 168 -9.96 -8.05 3.51
N GLY A 169 -9.92 -7.73 2.22
CA GLY A 169 -11.13 -7.32 1.50
C GLY A 169 -12.08 -8.48 1.22
N ASP A 170 -13.21 -8.21 0.58
CA ASP A 170 -14.29 -9.18 0.34
C ASP A 170 -13.87 -10.43 -0.44
N ARG A 171 -12.79 -10.34 -1.22
CA ARG A 171 -12.20 -11.47 -1.97
C ARG A 171 -11.07 -12.18 -1.23
N LEU A 172 -10.89 -11.93 0.07
CA LEU A 172 -9.76 -12.40 0.88
C LEU A 172 -8.39 -11.92 0.33
N VAL A 173 -8.38 -10.75 -0.32
CA VAL A 173 -7.17 -10.11 -0.86
C VAL A 173 -6.93 -8.79 -0.13
N TYR A 174 -5.67 -8.49 0.17
CA TYR A 174 -5.21 -7.24 0.77
C TYR A 174 -5.27 -6.07 -0.24
N SER A 175 -6.49 -5.65 -0.58
CA SER A 175 -6.78 -4.69 -1.66
C SER A 175 -6.13 -3.32 -1.42
N ASN A 176 -6.10 -2.85 -0.16
CA ASN A 176 -5.43 -1.60 0.20
C ASN A 176 -3.92 -1.64 -0.07
N GLY A 177 -3.29 -2.82 0.12
CA GLY A 177 -1.87 -3.01 -0.20
C GLY A 177 -1.60 -2.94 -1.70
N ILE A 178 -2.49 -3.51 -2.52
CA ILE A 178 -2.40 -3.46 -3.99
C ILE A 178 -2.54 -2.01 -4.50
N LEU A 179 -3.52 -1.27 -3.98
CA LEU A 179 -3.73 0.13 -4.34
C LEU A 179 -2.54 1.01 -3.94
N PHE A 180 -2.01 0.80 -2.72
CA PHE A 180 -0.84 1.51 -2.24
C PHE A 180 0.39 1.23 -3.12
N LEU A 181 0.68 -0.04 -3.44
CA LEU A 181 1.78 -0.40 -4.31
C LEU A 181 1.61 0.19 -5.72
N SER A 182 0.39 0.19 -6.25
CA SER A 182 0.10 0.78 -7.57
C SER A 182 0.36 2.28 -7.58
N GLY A 183 -0.12 3.01 -6.55
CA GLY A 183 0.15 4.44 -6.41
C GLY A 183 1.64 4.75 -6.32
N LEU A 184 2.39 3.98 -5.52
CA LEU A 184 3.84 4.13 -5.39
C LEU A 184 4.59 3.81 -6.69
N SER A 185 4.17 2.76 -7.40
CA SER A 185 4.76 2.35 -8.67
C SER A 185 4.52 3.39 -9.76
N ILE A 186 3.31 3.95 -9.86
CA ILE A 186 2.98 5.04 -10.78
C ILE A 186 3.81 6.28 -10.44
N PHE A 187 3.90 6.63 -9.16
CA PHE A 187 4.72 7.76 -8.71
C PHE A 187 6.19 7.60 -9.13
N LEU A 188 6.80 6.44 -8.88
CA LEU A 188 8.19 6.17 -9.28
C LEU A 188 8.35 6.20 -10.80
N LEU A 189 7.42 5.62 -11.56
CA LEU A 189 7.50 5.62 -13.03
C LEU A 189 7.46 7.04 -13.60
N VAL A 190 6.57 7.90 -13.07
CA VAL A 190 6.48 9.31 -13.47
C VAL A 190 7.72 10.10 -13.03
N ALA A 191 8.19 9.90 -11.80
CA ALA A 191 9.34 10.62 -11.25
C ALA A 191 10.65 10.32 -12.00
N PHE A 192 10.83 9.07 -12.44
CA PHE A 192 12.02 8.60 -13.17
C PHE A 192 11.82 8.53 -14.69
N GLN A 193 10.69 9.02 -15.21
CA GLN A 193 10.36 9.04 -16.64
C GLN A 193 10.44 7.66 -17.33
N GLY A 194 10.23 6.58 -16.58
CA GLY A 194 10.34 5.21 -17.08
C GLY A 194 11.78 4.73 -17.38
N ASP A 195 12.82 5.46 -16.97
CA ASP A 195 14.20 5.00 -17.16
C ASP A 195 14.59 3.89 -16.17
N THR A 196 14.75 2.69 -16.71
CA THR A 196 15.18 1.52 -15.94
C THR A 196 16.60 1.63 -15.39
N HIS A 197 17.50 2.37 -16.05
CA HIS A 197 18.89 2.51 -15.61
C HIS A 197 18.99 3.24 -14.28
N SER A 198 18.15 4.26 -14.08
CA SER A 198 18.08 5.04 -12.84
C SER A 198 17.41 4.28 -11.68
N LEU A 199 16.51 3.33 -11.98
CA LEU A 199 15.80 2.55 -10.96
C LEU A 199 16.59 1.34 -10.46
N LEU A 200 17.44 0.75 -11.30
CA LEU A 200 18.23 -0.45 -10.98
C LEU A 200 19.10 -0.30 -9.72
N PRO A 201 19.85 0.81 -9.51
CA PRO A 201 20.65 1.00 -8.30
C PRO A 201 19.81 1.06 -7.02
N LEU A 202 18.65 1.72 -7.08
CA LEU A 202 17.72 1.84 -5.95
C LEU A 202 17.24 0.45 -5.51
N TYR A 203 16.86 -0.37 -6.48
CA TYR A 203 16.46 -1.77 -6.27
C TYR A 203 17.59 -2.62 -5.70
N ALA A 204 18.76 -2.61 -6.36
CA ALA A 204 19.90 -3.44 -5.99
C ALA A 204 20.35 -3.17 -4.56
N PHE A 205 20.48 -1.90 -4.17
CA PHE A 205 20.88 -1.54 -2.81
C PHE A 205 19.87 -2.05 -1.77
N GLY A 206 18.58 -1.89 -2.03
CA GLY A 206 17.51 -2.36 -1.12
C GLY A 206 17.55 -3.88 -0.91
N VAL A 207 17.73 -4.65 -1.98
CA VAL A 207 17.83 -6.12 -1.92
C VAL A 207 19.07 -6.56 -1.16
N PHE A 208 20.25 -5.99 -1.46
CA PHE A 208 21.46 -6.37 -0.74
C PHE A 208 21.44 -5.96 0.74
N LEU A 209 20.82 -4.82 1.07
CA LEU A 209 20.59 -4.44 2.46
C LEU A 209 19.71 -5.46 3.20
N SER A 210 18.60 -5.88 2.57
CA SER A 210 17.72 -6.93 3.09
C SER A 210 18.50 -8.24 3.33
N PHE A 211 19.29 -8.67 2.34
CA PHE A 211 20.14 -9.85 2.49
C PHE A 211 21.16 -9.71 3.60
N THR A 212 21.91 -8.61 3.68
CA THR A 212 22.91 -8.40 4.73
C THR A 212 22.27 -8.44 6.11
N LEU A 213 21.13 -7.77 6.31
CA LEU A 213 20.40 -7.79 7.58
C LEU A 213 19.85 -9.18 7.94
N SER A 214 19.31 -9.91 6.95
CA SER A 214 18.78 -11.27 7.13
C SER A 214 19.89 -12.26 7.50
N GLN A 215 21.03 -12.22 6.77
CA GLN A 215 22.19 -13.06 7.04
C GLN A 215 22.79 -12.75 8.43
N LEU A 216 22.95 -11.47 8.76
CA LEU A 216 23.44 -11.06 10.08
C LEU A 216 22.49 -11.49 11.20
N GLY A 217 21.18 -11.34 11.01
CA GLY A 217 20.16 -11.82 11.94
C GLY A 217 20.24 -13.33 12.17
N MET A 218 20.52 -14.12 11.12
CA MET A 218 20.73 -15.56 11.24
C MET A 218 22.02 -15.91 11.97
N VAL A 219 23.12 -15.17 11.77
CA VAL A 219 24.36 -15.33 12.56
C VAL A 219 24.07 -15.14 14.06
N LEU A 220 23.39 -14.04 14.41
CA LEU A 220 22.99 -13.75 15.79
C LEU A 220 22.08 -14.85 16.36
N ARG A 221 21.13 -15.35 15.56
CA ARG A 221 20.23 -16.43 15.94
C ARG A 221 20.98 -17.74 16.23
N TRP A 222 21.92 -18.14 15.37
CA TRP A 222 22.71 -19.36 15.59
C TRP A 222 23.63 -19.23 16.81
N ALA A 223 24.23 -18.06 17.01
CA ALA A 223 25.06 -17.77 18.17
C ALA A 223 24.26 -17.79 19.49
N GLY A 224 22.98 -17.39 19.45
CA GLY A 224 22.07 -17.44 20.60
C GLY A 224 21.55 -18.85 20.92
N LEU A 225 21.12 -19.63 19.92
CA LEU A 225 20.55 -20.96 20.13
C LEU A 225 21.59 -22.05 20.42
N ARG A 226 22.82 -21.91 19.90
CA ARG A 226 23.95 -22.85 20.09
C ARG A 226 23.61 -24.34 19.87
N GLY A 227 22.73 -24.64 18.92
CA GLY A 227 22.31 -26.01 18.59
C GLY A 227 23.38 -26.84 17.87
N ARG A 228 23.04 -28.07 17.46
CA ARG A 228 23.98 -28.94 16.73
C ARG A 228 24.43 -28.30 15.41
N HIS A 229 25.75 -28.30 15.13
CA HIS A 229 26.39 -27.66 13.97
C HIS A 229 26.19 -26.13 13.87
N TRP A 230 25.90 -25.44 14.97
CA TRP A 230 25.67 -23.98 14.95
C TRP A 230 26.87 -23.20 14.39
N ILE A 231 28.10 -23.64 14.64
CA ILE A 231 29.32 -22.99 14.13
C ILE A 231 29.34 -23.02 12.60
N HIS A 232 29.03 -24.16 11.99
CA HIS A 232 28.99 -24.29 10.53
C HIS A 232 27.89 -23.40 9.92
N HIS A 233 26.68 -23.44 10.48
CA HIS A 233 25.58 -22.60 10.00
C HIS A 233 25.86 -21.10 10.20
N ALA A 234 26.49 -20.72 11.32
CA ALA A 234 26.92 -19.36 11.55
C ALA A 234 28.01 -18.94 10.56
N ALA A 235 29.02 -19.78 10.32
CA ALA A 235 30.09 -19.49 9.36
C ALA A 235 29.56 -19.25 7.94
N VAL A 236 28.65 -20.09 7.46
CA VAL A 236 28.01 -19.91 6.13
C VAL A 236 27.26 -18.56 6.06
N ASN A 237 26.47 -18.23 7.08
CA ASN A 237 25.74 -16.96 7.09
C ASN A 237 26.68 -15.75 7.26
N THR A 238 27.80 -15.88 7.97
CA THR A 238 28.82 -14.82 8.08
C THR A 238 29.50 -14.55 6.75
N VAL A 239 29.84 -15.60 5.99
CA VAL A 239 30.36 -15.44 4.62
C VAL A 239 29.32 -14.74 3.75
N GLY A 240 28.06 -15.16 3.81
CA GLY A 240 26.95 -14.52 3.10
C GLY A 240 26.76 -13.05 3.47
N ALA A 241 26.78 -12.72 4.77
CA ALA A 241 26.68 -11.35 5.28
C ALA A 241 27.85 -10.48 4.78
N THR A 242 29.07 -11.03 4.77
CA THR A 242 30.27 -10.31 4.31
C THR A 242 30.20 -10.04 2.81
N VAL A 243 29.90 -11.06 2.00
CA VAL A 243 29.80 -10.92 0.54
C VAL A 243 28.70 -9.93 0.16
N THR A 244 27.51 -10.04 0.77
CA THR A 244 26.39 -9.13 0.49
C THR A 244 26.69 -7.70 0.97
N ALA A 245 27.37 -7.52 2.11
CA ALA A 245 27.79 -6.20 2.58
C ALA A 245 28.83 -5.56 1.66
N VAL A 246 29.79 -6.33 1.14
CA VAL A 246 30.76 -5.85 0.15
C VAL A 246 30.06 -5.42 -1.12
N VAL A 247 29.15 -6.23 -1.66
CA VAL A 247 28.36 -5.89 -2.86
C VAL A 247 27.51 -4.64 -2.61
N MET A 248 26.78 -4.56 -1.49
CA MET A 248 26.01 -3.38 -1.10
C MET A 248 26.87 -2.11 -1.06
N SER A 249 28.06 -2.21 -0.47
CA SER A 249 29.01 -1.09 -0.38
C SER A 249 29.52 -0.65 -1.75
N VAL A 250 29.90 -1.60 -2.60
CA VAL A 250 30.37 -1.30 -3.96
C VAL A 250 29.25 -0.69 -4.80
N VAL A 251 28.02 -1.21 -4.74
CA VAL A 251 26.86 -0.61 -5.44
C VAL A 251 26.59 0.79 -4.90
N GLY A 252 26.59 0.98 -3.58
CA GLY A 252 26.37 2.27 -2.94
C GLY A 252 27.38 3.33 -3.35
N ILE A 253 28.67 2.96 -3.47
CA ILE A 253 29.74 3.87 -3.89
C ILE A 253 29.70 4.12 -5.40
N THR A 254 29.62 3.06 -6.22
CA THR A 254 29.75 3.16 -7.69
C THR A 254 28.54 3.79 -8.36
N ARG A 255 27.36 3.64 -7.77
CA ARG A 255 26.10 4.18 -8.29
C ARG A 255 25.58 5.32 -7.42
N PHE A 256 26.45 5.93 -6.60
CA PHE A 256 26.07 7.05 -5.75
C PHE A 256 25.50 8.19 -6.58
N SER A 257 26.20 8.61 -7.63
CA SER A 257 25.75 9.68 -8.54
C SER A 257 24.50 9.31 -9.35
N GLU A 258 24.22 8.03 -9.52
CA GLU A 258 23.10 7.50 -10.31
C GLU A 258 21.84 7.27 -9.47
N GLY A 259 21.89 7.59 -8.16
CA GLY A 259 20.71 7.60 -7.31
C GLY A 259 20.75 6.71 -6.08
N ALA A 260 21.84 5.96 -5.82
CA ALA A 260 21.93 5.13 -4.62
C ALA A 260 21.81 5.95 -3.31
N TRP A 261 22.18 7.23 -3.33
CA TRP A 261 22.02 8.15 -2.20
C TRP A 261 20.56 8.29 -1.73
N MET A 262 19.58 8.12 -2.64
CA MET A 262 18.16 8.21 -2.29
C MET A 262 17.77 7.13 -1.30
N VAL A 263 18.32 5.92 -1.41
CA VAL A 263 17.98 4.80 -0.50
C VAL A 263 18.43 5.11 0.93
N ILE A 264 19.62 5.73 1.07
CA ILE A 264 20.18 6.15 2.35
C ILE A 264 19.26 7.15 3.07
N ILE A 265 18.47 7.92 2.33
CA ILE A 265 17.51 8.88 2.89
C ILE A 265 16.12 8.26 3.08
N VAL A 266 15.62 7.56 2.06
CA VAL A 266 14.26 7.00 2.04
C VAL A 266 14.07 5.96 3.14
N ILE A 267 15.06 5.08 3.37
CA ILE A 267 14.93 4.02 4.39
C ILE A 267 14.78 4.60 5.81
N PRO A 268 15.65 5.52 6.29
CA PRO A 268 15.45 6.16 7.59
C PRO A 268 14.11 6.88 7.70
N ILE A 269 13.66 7.59 6.66
CA ILE A 269 12.35 8.26 6.66
C ILE A 269 11.21 7.24 6.83
N LEU A 270 11.24 6.13 6.10
CA LEU A 270 10.25 5.06 6.23
C LEU A 270 10.27 4.46 7.64
N VAL A 271 11.45 4.18 8.20
CA VAL A 271 11.60 3.67 9.57
C VAL A 271 11.04 4.65 10.59
N LEU A 272 11.35 5.93 10.48
CA LEU A 272 10.79 6.97 11.34
C LEU A 272 9.27 7.06 11.21
N GLY A 273 8.74 6.95 9.99
CA GLY A 273 7.31 6.86 9.72
C GLY A 273 6.65 5.68 10.46
N PHE A 274 7.23 4.48 10.33
CA PHE A 274 6.72 3.28 10.99
C PHE A 274 6.75 3.40 12.52
N LEU A 275 7.83 3.95 13.09
CA LEU A 275 7.95 4.18 14.53
C LEU A 275 6.96 5.25 15.01
N THR A 276 6.68 6.27 14.21
CA THR A 276 5.70 7.32 14.54
C THR A 276 4.28 6.74 14.58
N VAL A 277 3.91 5.92 13.59
CA VAL A 277 2.62 5.21 13.55
C VAL A 277 2.46 4.31 14.78
N ARG A 278 3.50 3.55 15.13
CA ARG A 278 3.48 2.67 16.31
C ARG A 278 3.28 3.47 17.60
N ARG A 279 4.04 4.54 17.81
CA ARG A 279 3.90 5.42 19.00
C ARG A 279 2.52 6.04 19.08
N HIS A 280 1.94 6.43 17.95
CA HIS A 280 0.58 6.95 17.88
C HIS A 280 -0.43 5.90 18.36
N TYR A 281 -0.35 4.67 17.86
CA TYR A 281 -1.24 3.59 18.30
C TYR A 281 -1.06 3.19 19.77
N GLU A 282 0.17 3.18 20.29
CA GLU A 282 0.44 2.94 21.72
C GLU A 282 -0.12 4.07 22.60
N THR A 283 -0.11 5.31 22.12
CA THR A 283 -0.71 6.44 22.82
C THR A 283 -2.24 6.37 22.82
N LEU A 284 -2.85 6.06 21.68
CA LEU A 284 -4.29 5.83 21.58
C LEU A 284 -4.75 4.66 22.45
N ALA A 285 -4.01 3.55 22.47
CA ALA A 285 -4.34 2.39 23.29
C ALA A 285 -4.34 2.72 24.79
N ARG A 286 -3.43 3.60 25.24
CA ARG A 286 -3.41 4.10 26.63
C ARG A 286 -4.56 5.04 26.93
N GLN A 287 -4.91 5.94 25.99
CA GLN A 287 -6.02 6.90 26.20
C GLN A 287 -7.40 6.26 26.15
N LEU A 288 -7.55 5.16 25.42
CA LEU A 288 -8.79 4.40 25.30
C LEU A 288 -8.84 3.20 26.26
N SER A 289 -7.84 3.04 27.14
CA SER A 289 -7.86 1.98 28.13
C SER A 289 -8.97 2.26 29.16
N LEU A 290 -9.53 1.19 29.71
CA LEU A 290 -10.54 1.30 30.76
C LEU A 290 -9.90 1.49 32.15
N ASP A 291 -8.57 1.59 32.23
CA ASP A 291 -7.87 1.72 33.50
C ASP A 291 -8.18 3.08 34.13
N GLY A 292 -8.90 3.05 35.26
CA GLY A 292 -9.37 4.27 35.91
C GLY A 292 -10.52 4.98 35.20
N PHE A 293 -11.12 4.36 34.17
CA PHE A 293 -12.29 4.93 33.48
C PHE A 293 -13.56 4.77 34.32
N VAL A 294 -14.16 5.89 34.71
CA VAL A 294 -15.49 5.91 35.34
C VAL A 294 -16.52 6.26 34.26
N PRO A 295 -17.46 5.35 33.92
CA PRO A 295 -18.45 5.64 32.89
C PRO A 295 -19.34 6.82 33.32
N PRO A 296 -19.66 7.75 32.40
CA PRO A 296 -20.54 8.87 32.72
C PRO A 296 -21.94 8.35 33.02
N LYS A 297 -22.55 8.85 34.10
CA LYS A 297 -23.95 8.57 34.42
C LYS A 297 -24.85 9.46 33.55
N LEU A 298 -25.60 8.85 32.63
CA LEU A 298 -26.61 9.55 31.84
C LEU A 298 -27.89 9.71 32.66
N GLY A 299 -28.17 10.93 33.12
CA GLY A 299 -29.45 11.31 33.73
C GLY A 299 -30.52 11.62 32.68
N ARG A 300 -31.64 12.18 33.14
CA ARG A 300 -32.65 12.79 32.25
C ARG A 300 -32.02 13.96 31.50
N HIS A 301 -31.90 13.83 30.19
CA HIS A 301 -31.27 14.83 29.33
C HIS A 301 -32.29 15.46 28.36
N PRO A 302 -32.11 16.73 27.97
CA PRO A 302 -32.95 17.37 26.96
C PRO A 302 -32.69 16.74 25.59
N VAL A 303 -33.75 16.59 24.82
CA VAL A 303 -33.71 16.14 23.43
C VAL A 303 -34.16 17.30 22.54
N VAL A 304 -33.31 17.68 21.61
CA VAL A 304 -33.55 18.73 20.63
C VAL A 304 -33.79 18.09 19.27
N VAL A 305 -34.89 18.41 18.60
CA VAL A 305 -35.17 17.96 17.23
C VAL A 305 -35.02 19.13 16.29
N LEU A 306 -34.10 19.06 15.31
CA LEU A 306 -33.96 20.10 14.30
C LEU A 306 -34.99 19.89 13.18
N VAL A 307 -35.74 20.94 12.88
CA VAL A 307 -36.88 20.90 11.95
C VAL A 307 -36.74 22.03 10.93
N ALA A 308 -36.62 21.66 9.66
CA ALA A 308 -36.67 22.61 8.55
C ALA A 308 -38.10 22.79 7.98
N GLY A 309 -38.98 21.82 8.21
CA GLY A 309 -40.38 21.83 7.78
C GLY A 309 -41.11 20.58 8.29
N LEU A 310 -42.44 20.54 8.21
CA LEU A 310 -43.21 19.39 8.67
C LEU A 310 -43.38 18.37 7.54
N HIS A 311 -42.90 17.14 7.76
CA HIS A 311 -43.06 16.01 6.83
C HIS A 311 -43.05 14.69 7.59
N ARG A 312 -43.35 13.58 6.90
CA ARG A 312 -43.45 12.24 7.51
C ARG A 312 -42.21 11.86 8.35
N GLY A 313 -41.01 12.09 7.81
CA GLY A 313 -39.76 11.87 8.56
C GLY A 313 -39.61 12.68 9.85
N VAL A 314 -40.09 13.93 9.90
CA VAL A 314 -40.07 14.76 11.13
C VAL A 314 -41.06 14.22 12.17
N VAL A 315 -42.26 13.80 11.75
CA VAL A 315 -43.25 13.19 12.67
C VAL A 315 -42.71 11.89 13.27
N THR A 316 -42.06 11.05 12.45
CA THR A 316 -41.37 9.84 12.94
C THR A 316 -40.26 10.21 13.92
N ALA A 317 -39.46 11.23 13.61
CA ALA A 317 -38.37 11.68 14.47
C ALA A 317 -38.86 12.22 15.82
N LEU A 318 -39.95 13.00 15.85
CA LEU A 318 -40.59 13.48 17.08
C LEU A 318 -41.16 12.34 17.91
N THR A 319 -41.78 11.34 17.26
CA THR A 319 -42.32 10.17 17.94
C THR A 319 -41.22 9.40 18.67
N TYR A 320 -40.09 9.20 18.00
CA TYR A 320 -38.90 8.59 18.59
C TYR A 320 -38.27 9.45 19.70
N ALA A 321 -38.19 10.77 19.50
CA ALA A 321 -37.69 11.71 20.50
C ALA A 321 -38.48 11.61 21.82
N LYS A 322 -39.81 11.56 21.74
CA LYS A 322 -40.72 11.43 22.89
C LYS A 322 -40.55 10.09 23.62
N ALA A 323 -40.17 9.04 22.91
CA ALA A 323 -39.89 7.74 23.53
C ALA A 323 -38.60 7.73 24.36
N ILE A 324 -37.62 8.57 24.01
CA ILE A 324 -36.31 8.61 24.69
C ILE A 324 -36.29 9.57 25.89
N SER A 325 -36.99 10.71 25.80
CA SER A 325 -36.99 11.70 26.86
C SER A 325 -38.34 12.40 26.97
N PRO A 326 -38.81 12.72 28.19
CA PRO A 326 -39.98 13.58 28.39
C PRO A 326 -39.69 15.05 28.04
N ASN A 327 -38.42 15.46 27.96
CA ASN A 327 -38.00 16.84 27.70
C ASN A 327 -37.58 17.01 26.24
N VAL A 328 -38.54 17.02 25.33
CA VAL A 328 -38.32 17.23 23.89
C VAL A 328 -38.57 18.69 23.52
N THR A 329 -37.71 19.27 22.69
CA THR A 329 -37.90 20.60 22.12
C THR A 329 -37.57 20.58 20.64
N ALA A 330 -38.48 21.07 19.81
CA ALA A 330 -38.24 21.23 18.39
C ALA A 330 -37.67 22.62 18.11
N ILE A 331 -36.68 22.70 17.23
CA ILE A 331 -36.04 23.96 16.84
C ILE A 331 -36.11 24.10 15.34
N THR A 332 -36.53 25.26 14.89
CA THR A 332 -36.44 25.68 13.49
C THR A 332 -35.71 27.02 13.40
N VAL A 333 -35.02 27.27 12.30
CA VAL A 333 -34.32 28.53 12.04
C VAL A 333 -35.17 29.33 11.05
N ASP A 334 -35.49 30.57 11.39
CA ASP A 334 -36.28 31.43 10.51
C ASP A 334 -35.41 31.97 9.38
N ILE A 335 -35.51 31.34 8.21
CA ILE A 335 -34.86 31.77 6.96
C ILE A 335 -35.89 32.43 6.04
N ASP A 336 -37.12 31.91 6.06
CA ASP A 336 -38.28 32.40 5.33
C ASP A 336 -39.46 32.52 6.30
N PRO A 337 -39.82 33.75 6.70
CA PRO A 337 -40.91 34.00 7.63
C PRO A 337 -42.24 33.37 7.18
N THR A 338 -42.49 33.28 5.88
CA THR A 338 -43.74 32.70 5.35
C THR A 338 -43.80 31.19 5.57
N ALA A 339 -42.68 30.50 5.36
CA ALA A 339 -42.54 29.07 5.63
C ALA A 339 -42.61 28.78 7.14
N THR A 340 -41.96 29.61 7.96
CA THR A 340 -41.98 29.50 9.42
C THR A 340 -43.40 29.68 9.99
N SER A 341 -44.17 30.64 9.47
CA SER A 341 -45.58 30.81 9.86
C SER A 341 -46.45 29.60 9.50
N ARG A 342 -46.27 29.02 8.30
CA ARG A 342 -46.96 27.78 7.91
C ARG A 342 -46.59 26.61 8.81
N LEU A 343 -45.30 26.47 9.13
CA LEU A 343 -44.81 25.45 10.04
C LEU A 343 -45.47 25.59 11.42
N ARG A 344 -45.53 26.80 12.00
CA ARG A 344 -46.19 27.04 13.30
C ARG A 344 -47.67 26.61 13.30
N MET A 345 -48.41 26.93 12.23
CA MET A 345 -49.82 26.53 12.11
C MET A 345 -49.96 25.01 12.04
N GLN A 346 -49.19 24.34 11.19
CA GLN A 346 -49.22 22.88 11.07
C GLN A 346 -48.72 22.18 12.35
N TRP A 347 -47.81 22.81 13.10
CA TRP A 347 -47.26 22.27 14.34
C TRP A 347 -48.30 22.13 15.44
N GLN A 348 -49.24 23.08 15.53
CA GLN A 348 -50.34 23.05 16.50
C GLN A 348 -51.27 21.86 16.26
N GLU A 349 -51.39 21.39 15.02
CA GLU A 349 -52.22 20.24 14.67
C GLU A 349 -51.49 18.90 14.90
N TRP A 350 -50.22 18.80 14.49
CA TRP A 350 -49.50 17.52 14.45
C TRP A 350 -48.60 17.23 15.65
N ALA A 351 -48.14 18.25 16.37
CA ALA A 351 -47.23 18.09 17.51
C ALA A 351 -47.46 19.15 18.62
N PRO A 352 -48.70 19.35 19.10
CA PRO A 352 -49.01 20.36 20.11
C PRO A 352 -48.24 20.15 21.43
N ASP A 353 -47.92 18.89 21.75
CA ASP A 353 -47.26 18.52 23.01
C ASP A 353 -45.75 18.80 23.02
N VAL A 354 -45.17 19.23 21.89
CA VAL A 354 -43.73 19.50 21.76
C VAL A 354 -43.51 20.99 21.48
N PRO A 355 -42.80 21.73 22.36
CA PRO A 355 -42.54 23.14 22.14
C PRO A 355 -41.68 23.35 20.89
N LEU A 356 -42.15 24.22 19.99
CA LEU A 356 -41.41 24.66 18.80
C LEU A 356 -40.78 26.03 19.05
N ILE A 357 -39.45 26.06 19.08
CA ILE A 357 -38.67 27.28 19.20
C ILE A 357 -38.19 27.71 17.82
N VAL A 358 -38.47 28.97 17.49
CA VAL A 358 -38.01 29.59 16.25
C VAL A 358 -36.80 30.45 16.58
N LEU A 359 -35.67 30.18 15.94
CA LEU A 359 -34.44 30.93 16.09
C LEU A 359 -34.31 31.94 14.96
N ASP A 360 -34.11 33.21 15.32
CA ASP A 360 -33.86 34.27 14.34
C ASP A 360 -32.50 34.07 13.65
N SER A 361 -32.49 34.22 12.32
CA SER A 361 -31.26 34.17 11.52
C SER A 361 -31.09 35.42 10.67
N PRO A 362 -30.50 36.49 11.21
CA PRO A 362 -30.34 37.76 10.48
C PRO A 362 -29.49 37.62 9.20
N TYR A 363 -28.63 36.61 9.14
CA TYR A 363 -27.74 36.34 7.99
C TYR A 363 -28.15 35.11 7.18
N ARG A 364 -29.38 34.57 7.36
CA ARG A 364 -29.87 33.34 6.71
C ARG A 364 -28.94 32.12 6.89
N SER A 365 -28.15 32.13 7.95
CA SER A 365 -27.30 31.00 8.36
C SER A 365 -28.10 30.05 9.25
N VAL A 366 -28.15 28.77 8.90
CA VAL A 366 -28.82 27.73 9.72
C VAL A 366 -27.92 27.26 10.87
N LEU A 367 -26.62 27.16 10.61
CA LEU A 367 -25.69 26.53 11.54
C LEU A 367 -25.45 27.35 12.82
N LEU A 368 -25.16 28.64 12.67
CA LEU A 368 -24.76 29.49 13.79
C LEU A 368 -25.85 29.67 14.86
N PRO A 369 -27.13 29.96 14.51
CA PRO A 369 -28.20 30.08 15.51
C PRO A 369 -28.43 28.77 16.28
N VAL A 370 -28.43 27.63 15.56
CA VAL A 370 -28.58 26.30 16.17
C VAL A 370 -27.47 26.03 17.17
N LEU A 371 -26.21 26.29 16.80
CA LEU A 371 -25.08 26.09 17.71
C LEU A 371 -25.17 26.99 18.94
N ASN A 372 -25.51 28.27 18.76
CA ASN A 372 -25.66 29.23 19.85
C ASN A 372 -26.76 28.81 20.84
N TYR A 373 -27.90 28.33 20.33
CA TYR A 373 -28.99 27.86 21.17
C TYR A 373 -28.59 26.61 21.97
N ILE A 374 -27.94 25.63 21.33
CA ILE A 374 -27.47 24.42 22.01
C ILE A 374 -26.43 24.78 23.09
N ASP A 375 -25.51 25.71 22.81
CA ASP A 375 -24.52 26.18 23.78
C ASP A 375 -25.17 26.89 24.98
N GLN A 376 -26.24 27.66 24.76
CA GLN A 376 -27.01 28.28 25.85
C GLN A 376 -27.72 27.25 26.72
N MET A 377 -28.31 26.21 26.10
CA MET A 377 -28.93 25.10 26.84
C MET A 377 -27.93 24.34 27.71
N GLU A 378 -26.71 24.14 27.20
CA GLU A 378 -25.62 23.48 27.94
C GLU A 378 -25.19 24.31 29.16
N LYS A 379 -25.01 25.62 29.01
CA LYS A 379 -24.64 26.51 30.13
C LYS A 379 -25.66 26.51 31.27
N GLN A 380 -26.93 26.28 30.97
CA GLN A 380 -28.00 26.23 31.98
C GLN A 380 -28.05 24.91 32.75
N ARG A 381 -27.34 23.87 32.29
CA ARG A 381 -27.32 22.54 32.91
C ARG A 381 -25.90 22.02 32.98
N GLU A 382 -25.20 22.33 34.07
CA GLU A 382 -23.84 21.85 34.34
C GLU A 382 -23.73 20.33 34.10
N GLY A 383 -22.97 19.95 33.07
CA GLY A 383 -22.63 18.55 32.78
C GLY A 383 -23.72 17.69 32.14
N ALA A 384 -24.84 18.26 31.68
CA ALA A 384 -25.89 17.48 31.01
C ALA A 384 -25.56 17.24 29.53
N TYR A 385 -25.61 15.98 29.09
CA TYR A 385 -25.62 15.64 27.67
C TYR A 385 -26.85 16.27 26.99
N VAL A 386 -26.72 16.69 25.73
CA VAL A 386 -27.85 17.12 24.91
C VAL A 386 -27.95 16.20 23.70
N THR A 387 -29.10 15.54 23.54
CA THR A 387 -29.34 14.67 22.38
C THR A 387 -29.98 15.50 21.27
N ILE A 388 -29.35 15.54 20.11
CA ILE A 388 -29.76 16.33 18.96
C ILE A 388 -30.19 15.36 17.88
N ILE A 389 -31.47 15.36 17.56
CA ILE A 389 -32.09 14.51 16.55
C ILE A 389 -32.20 15.29 15.24
N LEU A 390 -31.63 14.68 14.20
CA LEU A 390 -31.66 15.17 12.82
C LEU A 390 -32.55 14.23 11.99
N PRO A 391 -33.75 14.65 11.59
CA PRO A 391 -34.54 13.94 10.60
C PRO A 391 -33.83 14.03 9.24
N GLU A 392 -33.44 12.90 8.67
CA GLU A 392 -32.77 12.85 7.38
C GLU A 392 -33.57 12.01 6.41
N PHE A 393 -33.73 12.48 5.18
CA PHE A 393 -34.32 11.66 4.13
C PHE A 393 -33.19 10.97 3.36
N ILE A 394 -33.33 9.66 3.18
CA ILE A 394 -32.40 8.86 2.37
C ILE A 394 -33.04 8.69 1.00
N PRO A 395 -32.45 9.29 -0.06
CA PRO A 395 -32.97 9.15 -1.41
C PRO A 395 -32.80 7.72 -1.93
N ALA A 396 -33.66 7.31 -2.87
CA ALA A 396 -33.60 5.96 -3.44
C ALA A 396 -32.35 5.72 -4.29
N ARG A 397 -31.74 6.77 -4.87
CA ARG A 397 -30.55 6.68 -5.74
C ARG A 397 -29.34 7.42 -5.17
N TRP A 398 -28.15 6.82 -5.29
CA TRP A 398 -26.91 7.36 -4.72
C TRP A 398 -26.52 8.76 -5.24
N TRP A 399 -26.84 9.10 -6.49
CA TRP A 399 -26.51 10.41 -7.07
C TRP A 399 -27.42 11.53 -6.54
N GLN A 400 -28.64 11.21 -6.07
CA GLN A 400 -29.55 12.19 -5.47
C GLN A 400 -29.02 12.67 -4.11
N HIS A 401 -28.15 11.88 -3.47
CA HIS A 401 -27.47 12.19 -2.22
C HIS A 401 -26.47 13.35 -2.35
N LEU A 402 -25.96 13.64 -3.56
CA LEU A 402 -25.13 14.82 -3.83
C LEU A 402 -25.97 16.10 -3.86
N LEU A 403 -27.23 16.00 -4.29
CA LEU A 403 -28.14 17.13 -4.48
C LEU A 403 -28.90 17.50 -3.20
N HIS A 404 -29.05 16.55 -2.27
CA HIS A 404 -29.86 16.72 -1.08
C HIS A 404 -29.10 16.24 0.17
N ASN A 405 -29.39 16.85 1.33
CA ASN A 405 -28.82 16.51 2.65
C ASN A 405 -27.45 17.14 3.04
N GLN A 406 -27.00 18.18 2.33
CA GLN A 406 -25.72 18.85 2.67
C GLN A 406 -25.76 19.61 4.01
N THR A 407 -26.90 20.23 4.37
CA THR A 407 -27.03 21.01 5.60
C THR A 407 -26.96 20.15 6.87
N ALA A 408 -27.59 18.97 6.87
CA ALA A 408 -27.52 18.06 8.01
C ALA A 408 -26.11 17.50 8.20
N LEU A 409 -25.40 17.21 7.10
CA LEU A 409 -23.99 16.79 7.14
C LEU A 409 -23.07 17.88 7.71
N LEU A 410 -23.30 19.15 7.35
CA LEU A 410 -22.58 20.29 7.93
C LEU A 410 -22.85 20.45 9.43
N ILE A 411 -24.12 20.35 9.86
CA ILE A 411 -24.50 20.44 11.28
C ILE A 411 -23.89 19.28 12.08
N LYS A 412 -23.95 18.04 11.57
CA LYS A 412 -23.27 16.88 12.15
C LYS A 412 -21.79 17.12 12.31
N GLY A 413 -21.13 17.56 11.24
CA GLY A 413 -19.71 17.87 11.24
C GLY A 413 -19.34 18.87 12.33
N ALA A 414 -20.10 19.96 12.45
CA ALA A 414 -19.84 20.99 13.46
C ALA A 414 -20.11 20.51 14.90
N LEU A 415 -21.13 19.68 15.11
CA LEU A 415 -21.50 19.17 16.43
C LEU A 415 -20.57 18.04 16.91
N LEU A 416 -20.00 17.24 16.00
CA LEU A 416 -19.11 16.11 16.33
C LEU A 416 -17.83 16.56 17.05
N PHE A 417 -17.37 17.79 16.82
CA PHE A 417 -16.20 18.36 17.49
C PHE A 417 -16.49 19.01 18.84
N ARG A 418 -17.74 18.99 19.32
CA ARG A 418 -18.14 19.58 20.61
C ARG A 418 -18.45 18.50 21.64
N ARG A 419 -17.91 18.64 22.84
CA ARG A 419 -18.09 17.68 23.95
C ARG A 419 -19.54 17.71 24.45
N GLY A 420 -20.06 16.59 24.94
CA GLY A 420 -21.39 16.50 25.55
C GLY A 420 -22.59 16.49 24.58
N LYS A 421 -22.36 16.58 23.27
CA LYS A 421 -23.42 16.63 22.25
C LYS A 421 -23.58 15.27 21.57
N LEU A 422 -24.74 14.64 21.78
CA LEU A 422 -25.06 13.35 21.17
C LEU A 422 -25.90 13.61 19.93
N VAL A 423 -25.31 13.44 18.74
CA VAL A 423 -26.02 13.65 17.48
C VAL A 423 -26.59 12.32 16.99
N MET A 424 -27.89 12.29 16.75
CA MET A 424 -28.62 11.12 16.29
C MET A 424 -29.34 11.45 14.99
N SER A 425 -29.26 10.55 14.01
CA SER A 425 -29.93 10.70 12.72
C SER A 425 -31.07 9.74 12.64
N ILE A 426 -32.25 10.22 12.24
CA ILE A 426 -33.41 9.37 12.03
C ILE A 426 -33.67 9.33 10.53
N PRO A 427 -33.30 8.24 9.85
CA PRO A 427 -33.47 8.12 8.43
C PRO A 427 -34.93 7.88 8.07
N TYR A 428 -35.42 8.59 7.06
CA TYR A 428 -36.68 8.36 6.39
C TYR A 428 -36.38 7.97 4.93
N HIS A 429 -36.59 6.70 4.60
CA HIS A 429 -36.29 6.19 3.26
C HIS A 429 -37.39 6.62 2.29
N LEU A 430 -37.00 7.28 1.20
CA LEU A 430 -37.89 7.56 0.08
C LEU A 430 -38.05 6.30 -0.77
N GLU A 431 -39.28 5.98 -1.16
CA GLU A 431 -39.58 4.78 -1.95
C GLU A 431 -39.11 4.89 -3.41
N GLN A 432 -38.90 6.11 -3.93
CA GLN A 432 -38.54 6.37 -5.33
C GLN A 432 -37.52 7.51 -5.51
#